data_AF-A0A1S8C994-F1
#
_entry.id   AF-A0A1S8C994-F1
#
_cell.length_a   1.000
_cell.length_b   1.000
_cell.length_c   1.000
_cell.angle_alpha   90.00
_cell.angle_beta   90.00
_cell.angle_gamma   90.00
#
_symmetry.space_group_name_H-M   'P 1'
#
loop_
_entity.id
_entity.type
_entity.pdbx_description
1 polymer ?
#
loop_
_entity_poly.entity_id
_entity_poly.type
_entity_poly.pdbx_seq_one_letter_code
_entity_poly.pdbx_strand_id
1 'polypeptide(L)'
;MPEDVRDRLVDRLAYQQGDVTVADDLRRALDRATGRPVVYLALPNTVFLPTLQALTEVELPEGTSIGVEKPFGRDQADARELNTVLHRLVPEDRIFRTDHFLAKQTVLNILGLRFANRVFEPVWNAGHVERVEIVFDETLGLEGRAGYYDTAGALRDMLQNHLLQQLAFIA
;
A
#
# COMPACT_ATOMS: atom_id res chain seq x y z
N MET A 1 -5.65 2.28 -26.39
CA MET A 1 -5.58 0.81 -26.40
C MET A 1 -6.24 0.30 -27.67
N PRO A 2 -5.66 -0.69 -28.38
CA PRO A 2 -6.35 -1.36 -29.47
C PRO A 2 -7.69 -1.95 -29.01
N GLU A 3 -8.71 -1.96 -29.88
CA GLU A 3 -10.08 -2.38 -29.55
C GLU A 3 -10.14 -3.86 -29.12
N ASP A 4 -9.38 -4.73 -29.78
CA ASP A 4 -9.28 -6.15 -29.45
C ASP A 4 -8.72 -6.40 -28.04
N VAL A 5 -7.82 -5.53 -27.58
CA VAL A 5 -7.25 -5.62 -26.23
C VAL A 5 -8.28 -5.15 -25.19
N ARG A 6 -9.08 -4.12 -25.50
CA ARG A 6 -10.14 -3.63 -24.61
C ARG A 6 -11.20 -4.70 -24.40
N ASP A 7 -11.67 -5.31 -25.48
CA ASP A 7 -12.78 -6.27 -25.42
C ASP A 7 -12.35 -7.52 -24.64
N ARG A 8 -11.14 -8.03 -24.89
CA ARG A 8 -10.54 -9.13 -24.09
C ARG A 8 -10.41 -8.79 -22.59
N LEU A 9 -10.17 -7.52 -22.24
CA LEU A 9 -10.08 -7.11 -20.84
C LEU A 9 -11.47 -7.08 -20.21
N VAL A 10 -12.44 -6.45 -20.89
CA VAL A 10 -13.83 -6.34 -20.41
C VAL A 10 -14.45 -7.72 -20.20
N ASP A 11 -14.19 -8.68 -21.09
CA ASP A 11 -14.68 -10.06 -20.96
C ASP A 11 -14.15 -10.80 -19.73
N ARG A 12 -13.08 -10.29 -19.10
CA ARG A 12 -12.50 -10.83 -17.87
C ARG A 12 -12.96 -10.12 -16.61
N LEU A 13 -13.73 -9.04 -16.73
CA LEU A 13 -14.23 -8.28 -15.59
C LEU A 13 -15.58 -8.83 -15.15
N ALA A 14 -15.75 -8.93 -13.84
CA ALA A 14 -17.03 -9.22 -13.21
C ALA A 14 -17.27 -8.20 -12.09
N TYR A 15 -18.53 -7.84 -11.90
CA TYR A 15 -18.95 -6.98 -10.80
C TYR A 15 -19.91 -7.75 -9.89
N GLN A 16 -19.72 -7.58 -8.58
CA GLN A 16 -20.58 -8.13 -7.54
C GLN A 16 -20.94 -7.00 -6.60
N GLN A 17 -22.24 -6.71 -6.47
CA GLN A 17 -22.74 -5.79 -5.47
C GLN A 17 -22.77 -6.49 -4.10
N GLY A 18 -22.37 -5.77 -3.06
CA GLY A 18 -22.40 -6.24 -1.68
C GLY A 18 -21.84 -5.21 -0.69
N ASP A 19 -22.04 -5.48 0.59
CA ASP A 19 -21.43 -4.75 1.70
C ASP A 19 -20.13 -5.45 2.11
N VAL A 20 -19.01 -4.74 1.97
CA VAL A 20 -17.67 -5.26 2.28
C VAL A 20 -17.46 -5.55 3.78
N THR A 21 -18.36 -5.09 4.64
CA THR A 21 -18.36 -5.40 6.08
C THR A 21 -19.16 -6.65 6.43
N VAL A 22 -19.77 -7.31 5.43
CA VAL A 22 -20.56 -8.54 5.60
C VAL A 22 -19.81 -9.73 5.00
N ALA A 23 -19.49 -10.72 5.83
CA ALA A 23 -18.70 -11.89 5.43
C ALA A 23 -19.34 -12.68 4.27
N ASP A 24 -20.66 -12.85 4.27
CA ASP A 24 -21.38 -13.56 3.20
C ASP A 24 -21.26 -12.86 1.84
N ASP A 25 -21.18 -11.52 1.83
CA ASP A 25 -21.04 -10.73 0.61
C ASP A 25 -19.63 -10.86 0.04
N LEU A 26 -18.62 -10.83 0.91
CA LEU A 26 -17.23 -11.10 0.56
C LEU A 26 -17.03 -12.53 0.06
N ARG A 27 -17.65 -13.53 0.69
CA ARG A 27 -17.60 -14.92 0.26
C ARG A 27 -18.15 -15.09 -1.16
N ARG A 28 -19.33 -14.53 -1.45
CA ARG A 28 -19.90 -14.56 -2.81
C ARG A 28 -19.00 -13.92 -3.86
N ALA A 29 -18.25 -12.87 -3.50
CA ALA A 29 -17.28 -12.27 -4.40
C ALA A 29 -16.04 -13.17 -4.62
N LEU A 30 -15.50 -13.75 -3.54
CA LEU A 30 -14.32 -14.61 -3.59
C LEU A 30 -14.57 -15.96 -4.27
N ASP A 31 -15.77 -16.53 -4.15
CA ASP A 31 -16.16 -17.79 -4.81
C ASP A 31 -16.09 -17.70 -6.35
N ARG A 32 -16.13 -16.49 -6.90
CA ARG A 32 -15.98 -16.23 -8.34
C ARG A 32 -14.52 -16.10 -8.78
N ALA A 33 -13.59 -15.93 -7.83
CA ALA A 33 -12.18 -15.82 -8.14
C ALA A 33 -11.63 -17.18 -8.56
N THR A 34 -10.69 -17.17 -9.51
CA THR A 34 -10.02 -18.38 -9.99
C THR A 34 -8.52 -18.25 -9.77
N GLY A 35 -7.85 -19.37 -9.52
CA GLY A 35 -6.41 -19.39 -9.23
C GLY A 35 -6.07 -18.80 -7.86
N ARG A 36 -5.02 -17.97 -7.82
CA ARG A 36 -4.53 -17.32 -6.58
C ARG A 36 -5.00 -15.86 -6.55
N PRO A 37 -6.04 -15.52 -5.78
CA PRO A 37 -6.59 -14.18 -5.82
C PRO A 37 -5.69 -13.16 -5.13
N VAL A 38 -5.74 -11.93 -5.63
CA VAL A 38 -5.22 -10.76 -4.93
C VAL A 38 -6.42 -9.94 -4.47
N VAL A 39 -6.63 -9.89 -3.15
CA VAL A 39 -7.68 -9.07 -2.54
C VAL A 39 -7.14 -7.67 -2.33
N TYR A 40 -7.50 -6.76 -3.23
CA TYR A 40 -7.06 -5.36 -3.18
C TYR A 40 -8.11 -4.48 -2.51
N LEU A 41 -7.81 -3.96 -1.33
CA LEU A 41 -8.72 -3.11 -0.58
C LEU A 41 -8.52 -1.64 -0.97
N ALA A 42 -9.15 -1.23 -2.08
CA ALA A 42 -9.27 0.17 -2.49
C ALA A 42 -10.46 0.84 -1.77
N LEU A 43 -10.44 0.85 -0.44
CA LEU A 43 -11.55 1.26 0.40
C LEU A 43 -11.19 2.47 1.29
N PRO A 44 -12.17 3.29 1.68
CA PRO A 44 -11.97 4.28 2.73
C PRO A 44 -11.51 3.63 4.05
N ASN A 45 -10.67 4.33 4.82
CA ASN A 45 -10.12 3.82 6.09
C ASN A 45 -11.23 3.41 7.09
N THR A 46 -12.38 4.10 7.08
CA THR A 46 -13.50 3.83 7.99
C THR A 46 -14.10 2.43 7.86
N VAL A 47 -13.98 1.79 6.69
CA VAL A 47 -14.49 0.44 6.44
C VAL A 47 -13.37 -0.59 6.36
N PHE A 48 -12.12 -0.18 6.55
CA PHE A 48 -10.95 -1.05 6.32
C PHE A 48 -10.84 -2.18 7.33
N LEU A 49 -10.79 -1.82 8.61
CA LEU A 49 -10.76 -2.79 9.69
C LEU A 49 -12.03 -3.67 9.72
N PRO A 50 -13.26 -3.12 9.60
CA PRO A 50 -14.47 -3.93 9.45
C PRO A 50 -14.41 -4.93 8.28
N THR A 51 -13.88 -4.52 7.12
CA THR A 51 -13.72 -5.42 5.96
C THR A 51 -12.73 -6.54 6.26
N LEU A 52 -11.59 -6.22 6.87
CA LEU A 52 -10.59 -7.23 7.25
C LEU A 52 -11.13 -8.18 8.32
N GLN A 53 -11.94 -7.70 9.26
CA GLN A 53 -12.61 -8.54 10.26
C GLN A 53 -13.61 -9.48 9.59
N ALA A 54 -14.46 -8.98 8.70
CA ALA A 54 -15.40 -9.81 7.95
C ALA A 54 -14.68 -10.86 7.07
N LEU A 55 -13.52 -10.51 6.48
CA LEU A 55 -12.69 -11.47 5.74
C LEU A 55 -12.16 -12.60 6.63
N THR A 56 -11.99 -12.41 7.94
CA THR A 56 -11.54 -13.50 8.83
C THR A 56 -12.58 -14.60 9.02
N GLU A 57 -13.84 -14.34 8.65
CA GLU A 57 -14.94 -15.30 8.66
C GLU A 57 -15.13 -16.02 7.31
N VAL A 58 -14.28 -15.69 6.33
CA VAL A 58 -14.31 -16.28 5.00
C VAL A 58 -13.06 -17.14 4.81
N GLU A 59 -13.26 -18.37 4.33
CA GLU A 59 -12.14 -19.22 3.93
C GLU A 59 -11.49 -18.63 2.67
N LEU A 60 -10.26 -18.12 2.82
CA LEU A 60 -9.52 -17.55 1.70
C LEU A 60 -8.93 -18.66 0.83
N PRO A 61 -9.03 -18.58 -0.51
CA PRO A 61 -8.36 -19.52 -1.39
C PRO A 61 -6.86 -19.63 -1.10
N GLU A 62 -6.28 -20.81 -1.32
CA GLU A 62 -4.86 -21.03 -1.06
C GLU A 62 -3.98 -20.09 -1.90
N GLY A 63 -2.97 -19.49 -1.27
CA GLY A 63 -2.07 -18.55 -1.93
C GLY A 63 -2.66 -17.16 -2.17
N THR A 64 -3.81 -16.84 -1.56
CA THR A 64 -4.36 -15.47 -1.54
C THR A 64 -3.33 -14.47 -1.01
N SER A 65 -3.24 -13.33 -1.68
CA SER A 65 -2.49 -12.14 -1.25
C SER A 65 -3.43 -10.99 -0.95
N ILE A 66 -3.07 -10.13 -0.01
CA ILE A 66 -3.86 -8.96 0.38
C ILE A 66 -3.08 -7.69 0.07
N GLY A 67 -3.66 -6.81 -0.73
CA GLY A 67 -3.15 -5.47 -1.02
C GLY A 67 -3.94 -4.41 -0.26
N VAL A 68 -3.25 -3.52 0.45
CA VAL A 68 -3.83 -2.45 1.26
C VAL A 68 -3.26 -1.09 0.87
N GLU A 69 -4.13 -0.11 0.67
CA GLU A 69 -3.75 1.27 0.38
C GLU A 69 -3.53 2.10 1.65
N LYS A 70 -2.83 3.23 1.51
CA LYS A 70 -2.74 4.23 2.58
C LYS A 70 -4.10 4.90 2.82
N PRO A 71 -4.39 5.38 4.05
CA PRO A 71 -3.56 5.32 5.26
C PRO A 71 -3.60 3.96 5.98
N PHE A 72 -2.46 3.50 6.48
CA PHE A 72 -2.35 2.25 7.26
C PHE A 72 -2.48 2.53 8.76
N GLY A 73 -3.72 2.75 9.19
CA GLY A 73 -4.04 3.18 10.55
C GLY A 73 -3.82 4.68 10.76
N ARG A 74 -4.42 5.22 11.82
CA ARG A 74 -4.35 6.65 12.20
C ARG A 74 -3.26 6.94 13.22
N ASP A 75 -2.86 5.93 13.96
CA ASP A 75 -1.80 5.96 14.96
C ASP A 75 -1.19 4.56 15.14
N GLN A 76 -0.23 4.44 16.05
CA GLN A 76 0.48 3.19 16.33
C GLN A 76 -0.46 2.07 16.82
N ALA A 77 -1.48 2.38 17.61
CA ALA A 77 -2.37 1.36 18.16
C ALA A 77 -3.27 0.81 17.05
N ASP A 78 -3.87 1.70 16.26
CA ASP A 78 -4.71 1.37 15.09
C ASP A 78 -3.91 0.55 14.06
N ALA A 79 -2.68 0.96 13.75
CA ALA A 79 -1.81 0.23 12.83
C ALA A 79 -1.44 -1.18 13.36
N ARG A 80 -1.21 -1.34 14.66
CA ARG A 80 -0.94 -2.66 15.29
C ARG A 80 -2.16 -3.56 15.22
N GLU A 81 -3.35 -3.01 15.43
CA GLU A 81 -4.61 -3.76 15.30
C GLU A 81 -4.80 -4.25 13.86
N LEU A 82 -4.70 -3.35 12.87
CA LEU A 82 -4.76 -3.70 11.45
C LEU A 82 -3.75 -4.79 11.09
N ASN A 83 -2.51 -4.66 11.58
CA ASN A 83 -1.45 -5.63 11.34
C ASN A 83 -1.79 -7.01 11.93
N THR A 84 -2.35 -7.02 13.13
CA THR A 84 -2.78 -8.26 13.79
C THR A 84 -3.88 -8.95 12.99
N VAL A 85 -4.86 -8.20 12.48
CA VAL A 85 -5.93 -8.78 11.67
C VAL A 85 -5.39 -9.36 10.36
N LEU A 86 -4.52 -8.61 9.66
CA LEU A 86 -3.92 -9.07 8.41
C LEU A 86 -3.14 -10.38 8.59
N HIS A 87 -2.36 -10.51 9.66
CA HIS A 87 -1.61 -11.74 9.95
C HIS A 87 -2.49 -12.94 10.29
N ARG A 88 -3.76 -12.74 10.67
CA ARG A 88 -4.72 -13.84 10.81
C ARG A 88 -5.23 -14.34 9.46
N LEU A 89 -5.22 -13.49 8.44
CA LEU A 89 -5.70 -13.81 7.09
C LEU A 89 -4.61 -14.50 6.26
N VAL A 90 -3.42 -13.91 6.21
CA VAL A 90 -2.30 -14.39 5.39
C VAL A 90 -0.95 -14.10 6.07
N PRO A 91 0.11 -14.88 5.79
CA PRO A 91 1.47 -14.58 6.25
C PRO A 91 2.01 -13.28 5.65
N GLU A 92 3.03 -12.70 6.29
CA GLU A 92 3.58 -11.37 5.94
C GLU A 92 4.07 -11.26 4.49
N ASP A 93 4.64 -12.32 3.92
CA ASP A 93 5.10 -12.36 2.52
C ASP A 93 3.95 -12.26 1.49
N ARG A 94 2.70 -12.32 1.95
CA ARG A 94 1.48 -12.15 1.15
C ARG A 94 0.68 -10.89 1.51
N ILE A 95 1.24 -10.03 2.36
CA ILE A 95 0.66 -8.72 2.72
C ILE A 95 1.40 -7.61 1.97
N PHE A 96 0.70 -6.89 1.10
CA PHE A 96 1.26 -5.81 0.30
C PHE A 96 0.68 -4.47 0.79
N ARG A 97 1.48 -3.70 1.52
CA ARG A 97 1.13 -2.34 1.95
C ARG A 97 1.62 -1.35 0.91
N THR A 98 0.70 -0.77 0.15
CA THR A 98 1.01 0.06 -1.01
C THR A 98 1.50 1.44 -0.56
N ASP A 99 2.74 1.77 -0.95
CA ASP A 99 3.27 3.12 -0.96
C ASP A 99 3.78 3.44 -2.37
N HIS A 100 3.06 4.29 -3.08
CA HIS A 100 3.37 4.64 -4.47
C HIS A 100 4.72 5.38 -4.64
N PHE A 101 5.34 5.93 -3.59
CA PHE A 101 6.68 6.51 -3.68
C PHE A 101 7.75 5.45 -3.91
N LEU A 102 7.56 4.24 -3.36
CA LEU A 102 8.51 3.14 -3.52
C LEU A 102 8.61 2.65 -4.97
N ALA A 103 7.56 2.86 -5.78
CA ALA A 103 7.53 2.49 -7.19
C ALA A 103 8.14 3.55 -8.11
N LYS A 104 8.56 4.72 -7.59
CA LYS A 104 9.17 5.77 -8.42
C LYS A 104 10.57 5.34 -8.86
N GLN A 105 10.84 5.41 -10.16
CA GLN A 105 12.13 4.99 -10.74
C GLN A 105 13.33 5.66 -10.06
N THR A 106 13.20 6.94 -9.70
CA THR A 106 14.26 7.70 -9.01
C THR A 106 14.57 7.15 -7.62
N VAL A 107 13.56 6.68 -6.89
CA VAL A 107 13.72 6.06 -5.56
C VAL A 107 14.44 4.73 -5.69
N LEU A 108 14.06 3.89 -6.65
CA LEU A 108 14.74 2.61 -6.91
C LEU A 108 16.18 2.79 -7.40
N ASN A 109 16.46 3.85 -8.16
CA ASN A 109 17.81 4.16 -8.64
C ASN A 109 18.81 4.42 -7.49
N ILE A 110 18.36 4.82 -6.29
CA ILE A 110 19.23 4.99 -5.11
C ILE A 110 19.92 3.68 -4.74
N LEU A 111 19.19 2.55 -4.81
CA LEU A 111 19.75 1.23 -4.52
C LEU A 111 20.82 0.85 -5.55
N GLY A 112 20.57 1.12 -6.83
CA GLY A 112 21.56 0.94 -7.88
C GLY A 112 22.79 1.83 -7.69
N LEU A 113 22.58 3.10 -7.35
CA LEU A 113 23.67 4.04 -7.05
C LEU A 113 24.56 3.54 -5.91
N ARG A 114 23.94 3.12 -4.79
CA ARG A 114 24.64 2.71 -3.57
C ARG A 114 25.37 1.37 -3.71
N PHE A 115 24.73 0.37 -4.31
CA PHE A 115 25.22 -1.01 -4.27
C PHE A 115 25.83 -1.51 -5.58
N ALA A 116 25.49 -0.93 -6.74
CA ALA A 116 26.06 -1.35 -8.02
C ALA A 116 27.36 -0.62 -8.37
N ASN A 117 27.76 0.39 -7.58
CA ASN A 117 28.90 1.25 -7.87
C ASN A 117 29.92 1.23 -6.73
N ARG A 118 31.06 0.58 -6.97
CA ARG A 118 32.17 0.46 -6.00
C ARG A 118 32.75 1.80 -5.51
N VAL A 119 32.50 2.89 -6.24
CA VAL A 119 32.94 4.24 -5.87
C VAL A 119 32.08 4.89 -4.80
N PHE A 120 30.78 4.52 -4.71
CA PHE A 120 29.85 5.16 -3.77
C PHE A 120 29.78 4.43 -2.44
N GLU A 121 29.84 3.10 -2.41
CA GLU A 121 29.76 2.31 -1.18
C GLU A 121 30.74 2.78 -0.07
N PRO A 122 32.05 3.06 -0.34
CA PRO A 122 32.98 3.43 0.73
C PRO A 122 32.77 4.83 1.32
N VAL A 123 32.10 5.72 0.58
CA VAL A 123 31.84 7.12 0.99
C VAL A 123 30.42 7.33 1.48
N TRP A 124 29.57 6.30 1.45
CA TRP A 124 28.18 6.38 1.90
C TRP A 124 28.05 6.13 3.41
N ASN A 125 28.71 6.96 4.23
CA ASN A 125 28.70 6.87 5.69
C ASN A 125 29.03 8.21 6.37
N ALA A 126 28.84 8.27 7.69
CA ALA A 126 29.03 9.47 8.51
C ALA A 126 30.47 10.03 8.54
N GLY A 127 31.47 9.29 8.05
CA GLY A 127 32.83 9.81 7.89
C GLY A 127 33.01 10.71 6.67
N HIS A 128 32.08 10.65 5.71
CA HIS A 128 32.16 11.35 4.43
C HIS A 128 30.91 12.18 4.10
N VAL A 129 29.75 11.84 4.70
CA VAL A 129 28.49 12.54 4.51
C VAL A 129 28.21 13.43 5.71
N GLU A 130 28.21 14.74 5.49
CA GLU A 130 27.86 15.73 6.51
C GLU A 130 26.35 15.76 6.80
N ARG A 131 25.52 15.69 5.75
CA ARG A 131 24.06 15.82 5.86
C ARG A 131 23.34 15.10 4.71
N VAL A 132 22.16 14.55 5.02
CA VAL A 132 21.17 14.10 4.05
C VAL A 132 19.94 15.00 4.16
N GLU A 133 19.51 15.56 3.04
CA GLU A 133 18.29 16.36 2.95
C GLU A 133 17.29 15.65 2.03
N ILE A 134 16.09 15.40 2.56
CA ILE A 134 14.97 14.86 1.79
C ILE A 134 13.90 15.95 1.79
N VAL A 135 13.67 16.53 0.62
CA VAL A 135 12.74 17.65 0.44
C VAL A 135 11.61 17.21 -0.47
N PHE A 136 10.38 17.53 -0.07
CA PHE A 136 9.20 17.33 -0.88
C PHE A 136 8.32 18.57 -0.81
N ASP A 137 8.38 19.37 -1.87
CA ASP A 137 7.63 20.61 -2.00
C ASP A 137 6.45 20.40 -2.95
N GLU A 138 5.26 20.82 -2.52
CA GLU A 138 4.07 20.85 -3.36
C GLU A 138 3.65 22.29 -3.60
N THR A 139 3.37 22.63 -4.85
CA THR A 139 2.78 23.92 -5.23
C THR A 139 1.25 23.89 -5.17
N LEU A 140 0.66 22.70 -5.12
CA LEU A 140 -0.78 22.48 -5.05
C LEU A 140 -1.27 22.66 -3.61
N GLY A 141 -2.46 23.23 -3.47
CA GLY A 141 -3.15 23.32 -2.19
C GLY A 141 -3.84 22.01 -1.81
N LEU A 142 -4.93 22.10 -1.06
CA LEU A 142 -5.63 20.91 -0.54
C LEU A 142 -6.58 20.24 -1.55
N GLU A 143 -6.85 20.87 -2.70
CA GLU A 143 -7.58 20.30 -3.87
C GLU A 143 -8.74 19.32 -3.53
N GLY A 144 -9.69 19.76 -2.68
CA GLY A 144 -10.86 18.96 -2.31
C GLY A 144 -10.61 17.89 -1.23
N ARG A 145 -9.36 17.72 -0.76
CA ARG A 145 -8.96 16.83 0.34
C ARG A 145 -8.85 17.56 1.69
N ALA A 146 -9.35 18.78 1.80
CA ALA A 146 -9.20 19.60 3.00
C ALA A 146 -9.66 18.89 4.28
N GLY A 147 -10.80 18.19 4.25
CA GLY A 147 -11.30 17.46 5.43
C GLY A 147 -10.41 16.31 5.89
N TYR A 148 -9.76 15.58 4.95
CA TYR A 148 -8.77 14.58 5.31
C TYR A 148 -7.50 15.24 5.86
N TYR A 149 -7.00 16.26 5.16
CA TYR A 149 -5.74 16.91 5.50
C TYR A 149 -5.78 17.64 6.85
N ASP A 150 -6.92 18.19 7.24
CA ASP A 150 -7.11 18.85 8.54
C ASP A 150 -6.80 17.92 9.74
N THR A 151 -7.05 16.61 9.57
CA THR A 151 -6.76 15.60 10.60
C THR A 151 -5.41 14.90 10.42
N ALA A 152 -4.96 14.73 9.17
CA ALA A 152 -3.73 14.02 8.86
C ALA A 152 -2.49 14.91 8.99
N GLY A 153 -2.54 16.11 8.39
CA GLY A 153 -1.42 17.00 8.19
C GLY A 153 -0.29 16.39 7.35
N ALA A 154 0.74 17.20 7.06
CA ALA A 154 1.94 16.74 6.35
C ALA A 154 2.65 15.57 7.06
N LEU A 155 2.57 15.51 8.40
CA LEU A 155 3.22 14.47 9.19
C LEU A 155 2.73 13.07 8.80
N ARG A 156 1.41 12.85 8.71
CA ARG A 156 0.86 11.54 8.35
C ARG A 156 0.72 11.35 6.85
N ASP A 157 0.45 12.42 6.09
CA ASP A 157 0.23 12.29 4.65
C ASP A 157 1.54 12.05 3.87
N MET A 158 2.65 12.64 4.35
CA MET A 158 3.93 12.66 3.64
C MET A 158 5.10 12.08 4.44
N LEU A 159 5.27 12.47 5.71
CA LEU A 159 6.49 12.13 6.45
C LEU A 159 6.51 10.67 6.91
N GLN A 160 5.46 10.24 7.64
CA GLN A 160 5.38 8.93 8.29
C GLN A 160 5.58 7.75 7.32
N ASN A 161 5.19 7.92 6.06
CA ASN A 161 5.29 6.93 5.00
C ASN A 161 6.43 7.29 4.02
N HIS A 162 6.16 8.17 3.06
CA HIS A 162 6.95 8.43 1.87
C HIS A 162 8.38 8.87 2.18
N LEU A 163 8.54 9.84 3.09
CA LEU A 163 9.88 10.37 3.39
C LEU A 163 10.69 9.45 4.29
N LEU A 164 10.04 8.78 5.26
CA LEU A 164 10.72 7.77 6.08
C LEU A 164 11.13 6.53 5.28
N GLN A 165 10.32 6.10 4.31
CA GLN A 165 10.67 5.00 3.41
C GLN A 165 11.85 5.38 2.49
N GLN A 166 11.87 6.61 1.96
CA GLN A 166 13.02 7.10 1.20
C GLN A 166 14.28 7.20 2.06
N LEU A 167 14.15 7.67 3.30
CA LEU A 167 15.25 7.67 4.27
C LEU A 167 15.79 6.25 4.48
N ALA A 168 14.93 5.24 4.59
CA ALA A 168 15.35 3.85 4.76
C ALA A 168 16.13 3.30 3.56
N PHE A 169 15.87 3.77 2.33
CA PHE A 169 16.69 3.40 1.16
C PHE A 169 18.05 4.11 1.14
N ILE A 170 18.10 5.31 1.72
CA ILE A 170 19.33 6.10 1.83
C ILE A 170 20.23 5.59 2.97
N ALA A 171 19.68 5.25 4.13
CA ALA A 171 20.43 4.93 5.35
C ALA A 171 21.06 3.52 5.35
#